data_AF-A0A7J9N0Q5-F1
#
_entry.id   AF-A0A7J9N0Q5-F1
#
_cell.length_a   1.000
_cell.length_b   1.000
_cell.length_c   1.000
_cell.angle_alpha   90.00
_cell.angle_beta   90.00
_cell.angle_gamma   90.00
#
_symmetry.space_group_name_H-M   'P 1'
#
loop_
_entity.id
_entity.type
_entity.pdbx_description
1 polymer ?
#
loop_
_entity_poly.entity_id
_entity_poly.type
_entity_poly.pdbx_seq_one_letter_code
_entity_poly.pdbx_strand_id
1 'polypeptide(L)'
;MDEERNSFYDCEAGVSLDDMDVSAAEPQRDRDQRGSSSSNKRKKKSDARDNMSSSFDEAATLLAENIKKSEEFQIMQEKTSNLYSTLWEIEGLTDDERYQVLSKIPDHPTQMIVFFSLPSVVRLE
;
A
#
# COMPACT_ATOMS: atom_id res chain seq x y z
N MET A 1 23.18 -29.32 -40.99
CA MET A 1 22.76 -30.21 -39.89
C MET A 1 23.32 -29.58 -38.65
N ASP A 2 22.51 -28.80 -37.92
CA ASP A 2 22.73 -28.44 -36.51
C ASP A 2 21.36 -27.98 -35.98
N GLU A 3 20.65 -28.91 -35.35
CA GLU A 3 19.34 -28.76 -34.71
C GLU A 3 19.55 -28.23 -33.28
N GLU A 4 19.34 -26.94 -33.06
CA GLU A 4 19.26 -26.40 -31.70
C GLU A 4 17.81 -26.51 -31.18
N ARG A 5 17.57 -27.59 -30.44
CA ARG A 5 16.28 -27.90 -29.84
C ARG A 5 16.05 -27.06 -28.59
N ASN A 6 14.98 -26.27 -28.66
CA ASN A 6 14.21 -25.71 -27.55
C ASN A 6 14.08 -26.69 -26.36
N SER A 7 14.59 -26.32 -25.17
CA SER A 7 14.41 -27.06 -23.90
C SER A 7 13.72 -26.21 -22.83
N PHE A 8 12.70 -25.44 -23.22
CA PHE A 8 11.98 -24.53 -22.32
C PHE A 8 11.00 -25.21 -21.34
N TYR A 9 10.83 -26.54 -21.36
CA TYR A 9 9.92 -27.20 -20.41
C TYR A 9 10.43 -28.60 -20.02
N ASP A 10 11.03 -28.68 -18.83
CA ASP A 10 11.10 -29.91 -18.05
C ASP A 10 11.11 -29.59 -16.55
N CYS A 11 10.00 -29.02 -16.08
CA CYS A 11 9.71 -28.86 -14.66
C CYS A 11 8.36 -29.52 -14.36
N GLU A 12 8.30 -30.84 -14.49
CA GLU A 12 7.30 -31.67 -13.82
C GLU A 12 7.72 -31.86 -12.36
N ALA A 13 7.10 -31.11 -11.46
CA ALA A 13 7.11 -31.40 -10.03
C ALA A 13 5.74 -31.06 -9.46
N GLY A 14 4.84 -32.03 -9.51
CA GLY A 14 3.57 -31.99 -8.83
C GLY A 14 3.77 -31.78 -7.32
N VAL A 15 3.65 -30.54 -6.87
CA VAL A 15 3.38 -30.21 -5.48
C VAL A 15 1.87 -30.33 -5.27
N SER A 16 1.46 -31.51 -4.82
CA SER A 16 0.12 -31.74 -4.26
C SER A 16 -0.12 -30.74 -3.12
N LEU A 17 -1.14 -29.88 -3.26
CA LEU A 17 -1.53 -28.88 -2.26
C LEU A 17 -2.41 -29.45 -1.13
N ASP A 18 -2.66 -30.75 -1.11
CA ASP A 18 -3.60 -31.39 -0.18
C ASP A 18 -3.05 -31.72 1.21
N ASP A 19 -1.84 -31.27 1.57
CA ASP A 19 -1.22 -31.60 2.86
C ASP A 19 -1.07 -30.39 3.80
N MET A 20 -2.08 -29.52 3.81
CA MET A 20 -2.21 -28.47 4.82
C MET A 20 -3.50 -28.71 5.61
N ASP A 21 -3.43 -29.68 6.52
CA ASP A 21 -4.49 -29.96 7.49
C ASP A 21 -4.70 -28.73 8.41
N VAL A 22 -5.75 -27.95 8.11
CA VAL A 22 -6.27 -26.88 8.97
C VAL A 22 -7.39 -27.49 9.82
N SER A 23 -7.01 -28.25 10.85
CA SER A 23 -7.97 -28.82 11.80
C SER A 23 -7.43 -28.85 13.23
N ALA A 24 -7.28 -27.69 13.88
CA ALA A 24 -7.23 -27.64 15.36
C ALA A 24 -7.48 -26.24 15.92
N ALA A 25 -8.76 -25.90 16.13
CA ALA A 25 -9.29 -25.40 17.41
C ALA A 25 -10.70 -24.82 17.20
N GLU A 26 -11.72 -25.63 17.49
CA GLU A 26 -13.04 -25.09 17.80
C GLU A 26 -12.97 -24.32 19.13
N PRO A 27 -13.45 -23.07 19.23
CA PRO A 27 -13.66 -22.44 20.51
C PRO A 27 -14.87 -23.09 21.15
N GLN A 28 -14.63 -23.89 22.19
CA GLN A 28 -15.66 -24.51 23.00
C GLN A 28 -16.53 -23.43 23.67
N ARG A 29 -17.57 -22.99 22.97
CA ARG A 29 -18.71 -22.29 23.55
C ARG A 29 -19.65 -23.36 24.07
N ASP A 30 -19.81 -23.40 25.38
CA ASP A 30 -21.10 -23.45 26.06
C ASP A 30 -20.91 -23.91 27.51
N ARG A 31 -21.19 -23.02 28.47
CA ARG A 31 -22.12 -23.27 29.58
C ARG A 31 -22.13 -22.08 30.52
N ASP A 32 -23.16 -21.26 30.34
CA ASP A 32 -23.66 -20.36 31.36
C ASP A 32 -23.93 -21.14 32.64
N GLN A 33 -23.22 -20.81 33.72
CA GLN A 33 -23.70 -21.15 35.04
C GLN A 33 -23.31 -20.11 36.09
N ARG A 34 -24.38 -19.52 36.62
CA ARG A 34 -24.55 -19.15 38.02
C ARG A 34 -24.13 -17.74 38.37
N GLY A 35 -25.15 -16.91 38.53
CA GLY A 35 -25.04 -15.51 38.84
C GLY A 35 -24.43 -15.20 40.20
N SER A 36 -24.06 -13.93 40.35
CA SER A 36 -24.10 -13.20 41.61
C SER A 36 -24.17 -11.72 41.27
N SER A 37 -25.32 -11.13 41.59
CA SER A 37 -25.51 -9.68 41.61
C SER A 37 -24.61 -9.11 42.72
N SER A 38 -23.65 -8.26 42.36
CA SER A 38 -23.02 -7.35 43.31
C SER A 38 -22.81 -5.98 42.66
N SER A 39 -23.68 -5.05 43.06
CA SER A 39 -23.64 -3.65 42.67
C SER A 39 -22.47 -2.95 43.33
N ASN A 40 -21.31 -2.95 42.66
CA ASN A 40 -20.14 -2.21 43.12
C ASN A 40 -20.18 -0.79 42.53
N LYS A 41 -20.65 0.14 43.36
CA LYS A 41 -20.67 1.58 43.12
C LYS A 41 -19.24 2.11 42.97
N ARG A 42 -18.96 2.64 41.77
CA ARG A 42 -17.97 3.68 41.41
C ARG A 42 -16.47 3.32 41.38
N LYS A 43 -15.92 3.37 40.16
CA LYS A 43 -14.87 4.35 39.82
C LYS A 43 -15.05 4.75 38.35
N LYS A 44 -15.52 5.98 38.11
CA LYS A 44 -15.42 6.60 36.79
C LYS A 44 -13.93 6.83 36.56
N LYS A 45 -13.32 5.96 35.77
CA LYS A 45 -12.02 6.20 35.17
C LYS A 45 -12.28 7.30 34.14
N SER A 46 -12.02 8.55 34.53
CA SER A 46 -11.90 9.64 33.57
C SER A 46 -10.74 9.28 32.64
N ASP A 47 -11.01 9.39 31.35
CA ASP A 47 -10.13 9.04 30.25
C ASP A 47 -8.74 9.67 30.40
N ALA A 48 -7.75 8.85 30.76
CA ALA A 48 -6.36 9.15 30.48
C ALA A 48 -6.01 8.86 29.00
N ARG A 49 -7.01 8.63 28.14
CA ARG A 49 -6.82 8.43 26.70
C ARG A 49 -6.73 9.76 25.96
N ASP A 50 -7.38 10.81 26.47
CA ASP A 50 -7.44 12.11 25.79
C ASP A 50 -6.06 12.82 25.72
N ASN A 51 -5.12 12.47 26.61
CA ASN A 51 -3.77 13.04 26.61
C ASN A 51 -2.73 12.26 25.77
N MET A 52 -2.98 10.98 25.46
CA MET A 52 -2.12 10.19 24.57
C MET A 52 -2.51 10.36 23.10
N SER A 53 -3.82 10.48 22.82
CA SER A 53 -4.31 10.70 21.45
C SER A 53 -3.77 12.01 20.86
N SER A 54 -3.71 13.09 21.66
CA SER A 54 -3.19 14.39 21.22
C SER A 54 -1.72 14.35 20.78
N SER A 55 -0.87 13.57 21.47
CA SER A 55 0.56 13.48 21.16
C SER A 55 0.82 12.62 19.91
N PHE A 56 0.01 11.59 19.69
CA PHE A 56 0.11 10.76 18.50
C PHE A 56 -0.27 11.53 17.23
N ASP A 57 -1.39 12.26 17.26
CA ASP A 57 -1.83 13.07 16.11
C ASP A 57 -0.84 14.21 15.81
N GLU A 58 -0.25 14.81 16.85
CA GLU A 58 0.82 15.81 16.70
C GLU A 58 2.09 15.22 16.09
N ALA A 59 2.54 14.05 16.56
CA ALA A 59 3.70 13.35 15.98
C ALA A 59 3.45 12.90 14.53
N ALA A 60 2.25 12.41 14.22
CA ALA A 60 1.84 12.04 12.87
C ALA A 60 1.83 13.26 11.94
N THR A 61 1.33 14.40 12.42
CA THR A 61 1.31 15.67 11.67
C THR A 61 2.73 16.17 11.40
N LEU A 62 3.60 16.17 12.42
CA LEU A 62 5.00 16.56 12.26
C LEU A 62 5.74 15.65 11.28
N LEU A 63 5.50 14.34 11.33
CA LEU A 63 6.06 13.38 10.39
C LEU A 63 5.55 13.66 8.96
N ALA A 64 4.25 13.87 8.77
CA ALA A 64 3.66 14.17 7.47
C ALA A 64 4.21 15.48 6.89
N GLU A 65 4.40 16.51 7.72
CA GLU A 65 5.05 17.76 7.30
C GLU A 65 6.50 17.56 6.91
N ASN A 66 7.28 16.80 7.67
CA ASN A 66 8.69 16.54 7.36
C ASN A 66 8.83 15.72 6.07
N ILE A 67 7.95 14.74 5.83
CA ILE A 67 7.91 13.98 4.57
C ILE A 67 7.57 14.90 3.40
N LYS A 68 6.59 15.81 3.55
CA LYS A 68 6.25 16.80 2.52
C LYS A 68 7.39 17.78 2.23
N LYS A 69 8.16 18.14 3.26
CA LYS A 69 9.33 19.02 3.16
C LYS A 69 10.59 18.30 2.64
N SER A 70 10.55 16.98 2.47
CA SER A 70 11.65 16.24 1.85
C SER A 70 11.88 16.75 0.43
N GLU A 71 13.14 17.06 0.10
CA GLU A 71 13.55 17.48 -1.24
C GLU A 71 13.10 16.47 -2.30
N GLU A 72 13.14 15.17 -1.99
CA GLU A 72 12.71 14.10 -2.89
C GLU A 72 11.21 14.17 -3.22
N PHE A 73 10.37 14.48 -2.22
CA PHE A 73 8.94 14.64 -2.41
C PHE A 73 8.64 15.91 -3.23
N GLN A 74 9.38 16.99 -2.97
CA GLN A 74 9.24 18.24 -3.71
C GLN A 74 9.66 18.07 -5.19
N ILE A 75 10.80 17.45 -5.46
CA ILE A 75 11.31 17.13 -6.80
C ILE A 75 10.31 16.23 -7.54
N MET A 76 9.72 15.25 -6.85
CA MET A 76 8.71 14.36 -7.43
C MET A 76 7.42 15.10 -7.81
N GLN A 77 6.90 15.98 -6.94
CA GLN A 77 5.74 16.81 -7.28
C GLN A 77 6.04 17.70 -8.48
N GLU A 78 7.20 18.34 -8.51
CA GLU A 78 7.64 19.16 -9.63
C GLU A 78 7.71 18.35 -10.93
N LYS A 79 8.37 17.18 -10.92
CA LYS A 79 8.44 16.28 -12.08
C LYS A 79 7.05 15.86 -12.58
N THR A 80 6.13 15.57 -11.66
CA THR A 80 4.76 15.19 -12.00
C THR A 80 4.03 16.36 -12.64
N SER A 81 4.10 17.55 -12.04
CA SER A 81 3.51 18.77 -12.60
C SER A 81 4.08 19.10 -13.98
N ASN A 82 5.39 18.98 -14.17
CA ASN A 82 6.02 19.21 -15.47
C ASN A 82 5.55 18.21 -16.53
N LEU A 83 5.36 16.94 -16.15
CA LEU A 83 4.80 15.93 -17.03
C LEU A 83 3.36 16.26 -17.44
N TYR A 84 2.52 16.69 -16.49
CA TYR A 84 1.16 17.16 -16.79
C TYR A 84 1.17 18.31 -17.81
N SER A 85 2.00 19.32 -17.59
CA SER A 85 2.12 20.45 -18.52
C SER A 85 2.61 20.00 -19.90
N THR A 86 3.65 19.16 -19.94
CA THR A 86 4.24 18.67 -21.20
C THR A 86 3.22 17.87 -22.01
N LEU A 87 2.45 16.99 -21.38
CA LEU A 87 1.41 16.20 -22.06
C LEU A 87 0.30 17.07 -22.66
N TRP A 88 0.00 18.20 -22.03
CA TRP A 88 -1.02 19.14 -22.51
C TRP A 88 -0.51 20.02 -23.66
N GLU A 89 0.80 20.26 -23.72
CA GLU A 89 1.45 21.01 -24.80
C GLU A 89 1.70 20.20 -26.07
N ILE A 90 1.75 18.86 -25.98
CA ILE A 90 1.91 18.00 -27.15
C ILE A 90 0.66 18.09 -28.03
N GLU A 91 0.84 18.68 -29.21
CA GLU A 91 -0.14 18.71 -30.28
C GLU A 91 -0.30 17.32 -30.90
N GLY A 92 -1.54 16.90 -31.14
CA GLY A 92 -1.85 15.59 -31.72
C GLY A 92 -2.10 14.46 -30.72
N LEU A 93 -1.87 14.67 -29.41
CA LEU A 93 -2.34 13.75 -28.38
C LEU A 93 -3.84 13.94 -28.14
N THR A 94 -4.61 12.86 -28.19
CA THR A 94 -6.02 12.85 -27.78
C THR A 94 -6.13 12.87 -26.25
N ASP A 95 -7.27 13.33 -25.73
CA ASP A 95 -7.49 13.35 -24.28
C ASP A 95 -7.47 11.96 -23.65
N ASP A 96 -7.90 10.93 -24.40
CA ASP A 96 -7.84 9.53 -23.97
C ASP A 96 -6.40 9.03 -23.81
N GLU A 97 -5.51 9.37 -24.75
CA GLU A 97 -4.09 9.03 -24.66
C GLU A 97 -3.40 9.77 -23.51
N ARG A 98 -3.76 11.04 -23.28
CA ARG A 98 -3.27 11.80 -22.12
C ARG A 98 -3.67 11.11 -20.83
N TYR A 99 -4.94 10.70 -20.70
CA TYR A 99 -5.43 10.00 -19.52
C TYR A 99 -4.76 8.63 -19.35
N GLN A 100 -4.54 7.90 -20.45
CA GLN A 100 -3.84 6.63 -20.42
C GLN A 100 -2.41 6.77 -19.90
N VAL A 101 -1.64 7.75 -20.38
CA VAL A 101 -0.28 8.00 -19.89
C VAL A 101 -0.27 8.39 -18.42
N LEU A 102 -1.21 9.25 -18.01
CA LEU A 102 -1.35 9.67 -16.62
C LEU A 102 -1.73 8.51 -15.69
N SER A 103 -2.55 7.58 -16.16
CA SER A 103 -2.96 6.40 -15.39
C SER A 103 -1.81 5.43 -15.10
N LYS A 104 -0.72 5.48 -15.88
CA LYS A 104 0.49 4.69 -15.63
C LYS A 104 1.34 5.24 -14.48
N ILE A 105 1.07 6.46 -14.01
CA ILE A 105 1.80 7.08 -12.90
C ILE A 105 1.22 6.56 -11.56
N PRO A 106 2.06 6.07 -10.63
CA PRO A 106 1.60 5.66 -9.30
C PRO A 106 1.00 6.83 -8.50
N ASP A 107 -0.02 6.55 -7.68
CA ASP A 107 -0.72 7.53 -6.84
C ASP A 107 -0.15 7.63 -5.41
N HIS A 108 0.73 6.71 -5.01
CA HIS A 108 1.40 6.74 -3.72
C HIS A 108 2.79 7.40 -3.82
N PRO A 109 3.13 8.36 -2.94
CA PRO A 109 4.36 9.14 -3.07
C PRO A 109 5.64 8.30 -3.01
N THR A 110 5.73 7.32 -2.13
CA THR A 110 6.91 6.42 -2.11
C THR A 110 7.06 5.63 -3.42
N GLN A 111 5.95 5.24 -4.05
CA GLN A 111 6.00 4.53 -5.33
C GLN A 111 6.37 5.49 -6.46
N MET A 112 5.94 6.75 -6.40
CA MET A 112 6.40 7.80 -7.31
C MET A 112 7.90 8.07 -7.19
N ILE A 113 8.49 8.07 -5.98
CA ILE A 113 9.95 8.21 -5.80
C ILE A 113 10.67 7.11 -6.59
N VAL A 114 10.24 5.86 -6.42
CA VAL A 114 10.82 4.71 -7.11
C VAL A 114 10.61 4.85 -8.62
N PHE A 115 9.39 5.16 -9.07
CA PHE A 115 9.03 5.31 -10.48
C PHE A 115 9.87 6.38 -11.19
N PHE A 116 9.97 7.60 -10.63
CA PHE A 116 10.75 8.68 -11.24
C PHE A 116 12.27 8.51 -11.13
N SER A 117 12.73 7.53 -10.35
CA SER A 117 14.12 7.10 -10.31
C SER A 117 14.47 6.11 -11.43
N LEU A 118 13.47 5.49 -12.07
CA LEU A 118 13.68 4.57 -13.19
C LEU A 118 13.93 5.32 -14.53
N PRO A 119 14.71 4.73 -15.45
CA PRO A 119 14.87 5.24 -16.81
C PRO A 119 13.51 5.47 -17.50
N SER A 120 13.39 6.49 -18.36
CA SER A 120 12.10 6.83 -19.02
C SER A 120 11.54 5.70 -19.88
N VAL A 121 12.40 4.90 -20.50
CA VAL A 121 12.00 3.79 -21.38
C VAL A 121 11.19 2.71 -20.66
N VAL A 122 11.41 2.49 -19.36
CA VAL A 122 10.71 1.45 -18.58
C VAL A 122 9.47 1.96 -17.84
N ARG A 123 9.17 3.27 -17.92
CA ARG A 123 8.07 3.90 -17.17
C ARG A 123 6.72 3.84 -17.87
N LEU A 124 6.71 3.69 -19.19
CA LEU A 124 5.53 3.86 -20.04
C LEU A 124 5.20 2.62 -20.89
N GLU A 125 5.84 1.48 -20.62
CA GLU A 125 5.55 0.19 -21.27
C GLU A 125 4.14 -0.31 -20.93
#